data_AF-A0A3A0GBM8-F1
#
_entry.id   AF-A0A3A0GBM8-F1
#
_cell.length_a   1.000
_cell.length_b   1.000
_cell.length_c   1.000
_cell.angle_alpha   90.00
_cell.angle_beta   90.00
_cell.angle_gamma   90.00
#
_symmetry.space_group_name_H-M   'P 1'
#
loop_
_entity.id
_entity.type
_entity.pdbx_description
1 polymer ?
#
loop_
_entity_poly.entity_id
_entity_poly.type
_entity_poly.pdbx_seq_one_letter_code
_entity_poly.pdbx_strand_id
1 'polypeptide(L)'
;MAMAHRNIPIPRLAHRRPDAAARRGRRLAMVATVLAVALMATGCEVPEGMDRPGEVPRGARTTASPAPMVPDGGTPAATGDAQAAPRPTARAGSPTAAARSSTARDAVAGNRDDRGLIATLDPVSFRYDPAVAASVDAETVEAQSPRDEPGEPTPRHIRFTLDGYVVRSPRHAPVIAVYGVDAYEAASPQAGRQIAALRALLADRPATIRGAADASNPLPFLPYGPSAELFHAQAVLVEFAGGAGVRYIAQRDLGTAPVTNADVFYTFQGLTDDGAFYISAVLPIAVPGLPDDDAAAGEAAEDGWDAYIAGVVDALEAVDGADVTPPLAKLDAMVGSIVVGR
;
A
#
# COMPACT_ATOMS: atom_id res chain seq x y z
N MET A 1 28.36 45.07 55.88
CA MET A 1 29.64 44.48 55.42
C MET A 1 29.39 43.83 54.08
N ALA A 2 29.79 44.50 53.00
CA ALA A 2 29.57 44.08 51.62
C ALA A 2 30.69 43.11 51.19
N MET A 3 30.33 41.93 50.70
CA MET A 3 31.28 40.98 50.11
C MET A 3 31.49 41.30 48.63
N ALA A 4 32.74 41.56 48.27
CA ALA A 4 33.19 41.88 46.93
C ALA A 4 33.30 40.62 46.07
N HIS A 5 32.60 40.64 44.93
CA HIS A 5 32.74 39.67 43.84
C HIS A 5 34.11 39.82 43.15
N ARG A 6 34.88 38.72 43.06
CA ARG A 6 36.07 38.64 42.20
C ARG A 6 35.69 38.05 40.85
N ASN A 7 35.90 38.85 39.81
CA ASN A 7 35.67 38.52 38.41
C ASN A 7 36.86 37.71 37.87
N ILE A 8 36.61 36.51 37.33
CA ILE A 8 37.61 35.66 36.66
C ILE A 8 37.41 35.79 35.14
N PRO A 9 38.43 36.20 34.36
CA PRO A 9 38.30 36.31 32.90
C PRO A 9 38.47 34.93 32.22
N ILE A 10 37.47 34.56 31.41
CA ILE A 10 37.46 33.37 30.56
C ILE A 10 38.26 33.64 29.27
N PRO A 11 39.19 32.76 28.84
CA PRO A 11 39.93 32.93 27.59
C PRO A 11 39.05 32.63 26.36
N ARG A 12 39.11 33.54 25.38
CA ARG A 12 38.42 33.45 24.07
C ARG A 12 38.98 32.28 23.26
N LEU A 13 38.15 31.27 23.00
CA LEU A 13 38.39 30.24 21.98
C LEU A 13 38.14 30.86 20.58
N ALA A 14 39.20 30.91 19.78
CA ALA A 14 39.14 31.35 18.39
C ALA A 14 38.41 30.29 17.53
N HIS A 15 37.29 30.69 16.92
CA HIS A 15 36.62 29.92 15.87
C HIS A 15 37.52 29.83 14.64
N ARG A 16 38.10 28.65 14.39
CA ARG A 16 38.57 28.26 13.05
C ARG A 16 37.36 27.83 12.21
N ARG A 17 37.02 28.62 11.19
CA ARG A 17 36.16 28.21 10.08
C ARG A 17 36.93 27.17 9.23
N PRO A 18 36.35 26.03 8.86
CA PRO A 18 36.87 25.22 7.76
C PRO A 18 36.33 25.74 6.42
N ASP A 19 37.27 25.96 5.50
CA ASP A 19 37.07 26.47 4.15
C ASP A 19 36.20 25.57 3.27
N ALA A 20 35.16 26.17 2.70
CA ALA A 20 34.35 25.62 1.63
C ALA A 20 35.01 25.91 0.26
N ALA A 21 35.93 25.05 -0.19
CA ALA A 21 36.40 25.05 -1.58
C ALA A 21 37.25 23.81 -1.93
N ALA A 22 36.63 22.64 -2.13
CA ALA A 22 37.20 21.60 -3.00
C ALA A 22 36.21 20.47 -3.26
N ARG A 23 35.62 20.46 -4.47
CA ARG A 23 35.39 19.30 -5.36
C ARG A 23 34.16 19.56 -6.24
N ARG A 24 34.38 20.42 -7.24
CA ARG A 24 33.68 20.34 -8.52
C ARG A 24 34.32 19.23 -9.34
N GLY A 25 33.52 18.35 -9.90
CA GLY A 25 33.92 17.55 -11.07
C GLY A 25 33.56 16.08 -10.99
N ARG A 26 32.35 15.73 -11.44
CA ARG A 26 32.10 14.80 -12.57
C ARG A 26 30.61 14.50 -12.69
N ARG A 27 29.96 15.16 -13.66
CA ARG A 27 28.74 14.68 -14.32
C ARG A 27 29.21 13.97 -15.59
N LEU A 28 28.82 12.71 -15.82
CA LEU A 28 28.15 12.25 -17.04
C LEU A 28 27.89 10.73 -17.01
N ALA A 29 26.63 10.37 -17.31
CA ALA A 29 26.14 9.22 -18.07
C ALA A 29 26.56 7.79 -17.71
N MET A 30 25.59 6.94 -17.34
CA MET A 30 25.16 5.85 -18.22
C MET A 30 23.82 5.25 -17.79
N VAL A 31 22.94 5.10 -18.78
CA VAL A 31 21.64 4.43 -18.74
C VAL A 31 21.83 2.96 -19.09
N ALA A 32 21.07 2.11 -18.39
CA ALA A 32 20.63 0.73 -18.72
C ALA A 32 21.66 -0.36 -19.05
N THR A 33 21.62 -1.47 -18.31
CA THR A 33 21.56 -2.84 -18.87
C THR A 33 21.04 -3.81 -17.79
N VAL A 34 19.92 -4.48 -18.07
CA VAL A 34 19.47 -5.72 -17.41
C VAL A 34 19.99 -6.89 -18.24
N LEU A 35 20.73 -7.83 -17.65
CA LEU A 35 20.55 -9.27 -17.93
C LEU A 35 21.30 -10.16 -16.92
N ALA A 36 20.59 -11.23 -16.55
CA ALA A 36 20.89 -12.38 -15.72
C ALA A 36 22.32 -12.97 -15.77
N VAL A 37 22.81 -13.42 -14.61
CA VAL A 37 23.55 -14.69 -14.41
C VAL A 37 23.48 -15.10 -12.92
N ALA A 38 22.99 -16.30 -12.62
CA ALA A 38 23.55 -17.20 -11.60
C ALA A 38 22.96 -18.60 -11.82
N LEU A 39 23.65 -19.48 -12.56
CA LEU A 39 24.70 -20.41 -12.14
C LEU A 39 24.15 -21.69 -11.48
N MET A 40 24.22 -22.76 -12.28
CA MET A 40 24.20 -24.15 -11.86
C MET A 40 25.33 -24.45 -10.87
N ALA A 41 25.03 -25.19 -9.80
CA ALA A 41 25.97 -26.12 -9.20
C ALA A 41 25.20 -27.24 -8.47
N THR A 42 25.11 -28.37 -9.16
CA THR A 42 24.76 -29.70 -8.65
C THR A 42 25.78 -30.17 -7.60
N GLY A 43 25.28 -30.80 -6.53
CA GLY A 43 26.11 -31.58 -5.61
C GLY A 43 25.30 -32.15 -4.46
N CYS A 44 24.65 -33.31 -4.67
CA CYS A 44 24.26 -34.20 -3.58
C CYS A 44 24.45 -35.65 -4.04
N GLU A 45 25.37 -36.33 -3.36
CA GLU A 45 25.67 -37.75 -3.42
C GLU A 45 24.45 -38.62 -3.10
N VAL A 46 24.35 -39.74 -3.81
CA VAL A 46 23.44 -40.86 -3.55
C VAL A 46 24.28 -42.05 -3.11
N PRO A 47 23.91 -42.82 -2.07
CA PRO A 47 24.49 -44.12 -1.83
C PRO A 47 23.71 -45.24 -2.55
N GLU A 48 24.46 -46.16 -3.14
CA GLU A 48 24.00 -47.36 -3.85
C GLU A 48 23.38 -48.42 -2.92
N GLY A 49 22.34 -49.10 -3.43
CA GLY A 49 21.72 -50.26 -2.78
C GLY A 49 20.84 -51.07 -3.74
N MET A 50 21.48 -51.93 -4.53
CA MET A 50 21.10 -53.30 -4.94
C MET A 50 19.60 -53.72 -4.82
N ASP A 51 18.91 -54.04 -5.93
CA ASP A 51 18.63 -55.43 -6.38
C ASP A 51 17.77 -55.50 -7.68
N ARG A 52 17.73 -56.70 -8.27
CA ARG A 52 17.42 -57.13 -9.66
C ARG A 52 15.91 -57.22 -10.08
N PRO A 53 15.61 -57.65 -11.34
CA PRO A 53 14.49 -57.13 -12.15
C PRO A 53 13.23 -58.02 -12.16
N GLY A 54 12.10 -57.40 -12.49
CA GLY A 54 10.84 -58.08 -12.84
C GLY A 54 10.10 -57.30 -13.94
N GLU A 55 9.99 -57.93 -15.11
CA GLU A 55 9.37 -57.42 -16.32
C GLU A 55 7.86 -57.77 -16.34
N VAL A 56 7.00 -56.80 -16.69
CA VAL A 56 5.61 -57.05 -17.15
C VAL A 56 5.27 -56.01 -18.25
N PRO A 57 4.73 -56.42 -19.41
CA PRO A 57 4.54 -55.53 -20.56
C PRO A 57 3.20 -54.78 -20.52
N ARG A 58 3.20 -53.52 -20.97
CA ARG A 58 1.97 -52.76 -21.27
C ARG A 58 1.91 -52.42 -22.75
N GLY A 59 0.76 -52.75 -23.34
CA GLY A 59 0.47 -52.64 -24.75
C GLY A 59 0.37 -51.22 -25.30
N ALA A 60 0.60 -51.17 -26.61
CA ALA A 60 -0.08 -50.38 -27.63
C ALA A 60 -0.47 -48.93 -27.27
N ARG A 61 0.28 -47.97 -27.83
CA ARG A 61 -0.33 -46.78 -28.42
C ARG A 61 0.29 -46.45 -29.78
N THR A 62 -0.65 -46.26 -30.69
CA THR A 62 -0.57 -45.90 -32.10
C THR A 62 0.25 -44.65 -32.36
N THR A 63 1.07 -44.72 -33.40
CA THR A 63 1.84 -43.64 -34.04
C THR A 63 0.94 -42.67 -34.80
N ALA A 64 1.13 -41.36 -34.60
CA ALA A 64 0.67 -40.32 -35.52
C ALA A 64 1.88 -39.82 -36.34
N SER A 65 1.72 -39.82 -37.67
CA SER A 65 2.68 -39.40 -38.68
C SER A 65 2.58 -37.88 -38.95
N PRO A 66 3.67 -37.19 -39.38
CA PRO A 66 3.71 -35.74 -39.56
C PRO A 66 3.31 -35.30 -40.98
N ALA A 67 2.91 -34.03 -41.13
CA ALA A 67 2.66 -33.37 -42.42
C ALA A 67 3.44 -32.03 -42.52
N PRO A 68 3.74 -31.53 -43.75
CA PRO A 68 4.98 -30.83 -44.05
C PRO A 68 4.86 -29.32 -44.35
N MET A 69 6.06 -28.74 -44.35
CA MET A 69 6.51 -27.39 -44.68
C MET A 69 6.28 -26.98 -46.16
N VAL A 70 5.89 -25.72 -46.42
CA VAL A 70 5.97 -25.02 -47.72
C VAL A 70 6.31 -23.53 -47.47
N PRO A 71 7.12 -22.85 -48.32
CA PRO A 71 7.95 -21.71 -47.91
C PRO A 71 7.44 -20.32 -48.31
N ASP A 72 8.06 -19.31 -47.67
CA ASP A 72 7.99 -17.87 -47.90
C ASP A 72 8.44 -17.44 -49.29
N GLY A 73 7.81 -16.37 -49.79
CA GLY A 73 8.24 -15.64 -50.98
C GLY A 73 7.90 -14.15 -50.91
N GLY A 74 8.94 -13.31 -50.93
CA GLY A 74 8.99 -12.11 -51.77
C GLY A 74 8.70 -10.75 -51.13
N THR A 75 9.76 -10.02 -50.80
CA THR A 75 9.80 -8.54 -50.87
C THR A 75 10.27 -8.12 -52.28
N PRO A 76 9.85 -6.96 -52.82
CA PRO A 76 10.78 -5.82 -52.83
C PRO A 76 10.11 -4.44 -52.64
N ALA A 77 10.92 -3.49 -52.19
CA ALA A 77 10.65 -2.06 -52.06
C ALA A 77 10.97 -1.28 -53.35
N ALA A 78 10.31 -0.13 -53.57
CA ALA A 78 10.92 1.22 -53.64
C ALA A 78 10.13 2.25 -54.50
N THR A 79 9.94 3.45 -53.93
CA THR A 79 9.99 4.84 -54.52
C THR A 79 9.15 5.19 -55.76
N GLY A 80 8.55 6.36 -55.96
CA GLY A 80 8.46 7.73 -55.41
C GLY A 80 7.50 8.46 -56.37
N ASP A 81 6.59 9.35 -55.96
CA ASP A 81 6.73 10.80 -55.91
C ASP A 81 5.28 11.34 -55.89
N ALA A 82 4.96 12.38 -55.10
CA ALA A 82 3.99 13.43 -55.44
C ALA A 82 3.79 14.44 -54.29
N GLN A 83 4.54 15.53 -54.38
CA GLN A 83 4.07 16.93 -54.49
C GLN A 83 3.10 17.56 -53.45
N ALA A 84 3.53 18.75 -53.03
CA ALA A 84 3.03 19.67 -52.02
C ALA A 84 1.57 20.23 -52.16
N ALA A 85 0.91 20.30 -51.00
CA ALA A 85 0.06 21.35 -50.37
C ALA A 85 -0.98 22.16 -51.18
N PRO A 86 -2.13 22.48 -50.52
CA PRO A 86 -2.20 23.78 -49.84
C PRO A 86 -2.79 23.73 -48.41
N ARG A 87 -2.36 24.67 -47.56
CA ARG A 87 -2.94 24.96 -46.23
C ARG A 87 -4.29 25.67 -46.36
N PRO A 88 -5.31 25.27 -45.58
CA PRO A 88 -6.35 26.17 -45.12
C PRO A 88 -6.10 26.56 -43.66
N THR A 89 -5.94 27.86 -43.43
CA THR A 89 -6.09 28.49 -42.12
C THR A 89 -7.53 28.32 -41.63
N ALA A 90 -7.73 27.51 -40.59
CA ALA A 90 -8.96 27.51 -39.80
C ALA A 90 -8.60 27.55 -38.31
N ARG A 91 -9.04 28.64 -37.69
CA ARG A 91 -8.98 28.96 -36.27
C ARG A 91 -9.68 27.86 -35.46
N ALA A 92 -8.91 27.02 -34.78
CA ALA A 92 -9.45 26.08 -33.80
C ALA A 92 -9.86 26.86 -32.55
N GLY A 93 -11.16 27.06 -32.38
CA GLY A 93 -11.74 27.35 -31.08
C GLY A 93 -11.47 26.18 -30.13
N SER A 94 -11.18 26.52 -28.88
CA SER A 94 -10.99 25.60 -27.77
C SER A 94 -12.06 24.49 -27.74
N PRO A 95 -11.69 23.21 -27.55
CA PRO A 95 -12.66 22.22 -27.09
C PRO A 95 -12.90 22.46 -25.60
N THR A 96 -14.04 23.09 -25.34
CA THR A 96 -14.75 23.03 -24.07
C THR A 96 -15.08 21.57 -23.71
N ALA A 97 -14.90 21.26 -22.42
CA ALA A 97 -15.55 20.19 -21.65
C ALA A 97 -15.22 18.72 -22.00
N ALA A 98 -14.21 18.16 -21.33
CA ALA A 98 -14.33 16.80 -20.81
C ALA A 98 -15.04 16.89 -19.44
N ALA A 99 -16.28 16.44 -19.41
CA ALA A 99 -17.07 16.33 -18.19
C ALA A 99 -16.36 15.37 -17.22
N ARG A 100 -16.10 15.86 -16.01
CA ARG A 100 -15.74 15.05 -14.86
C ARG A 100 -17.00 14.26 -14.50
N SER A 101 -16.99 12.94 -14.68
CA SER A 101 -18.04 12.07 -14.15
C SER A 101 -17.80 11.86 -12.65
N SER A 102 -18.15 12.87 -11.86
CA SER A 102 -18.38 12.76 -10.42
C SER A 102 -19.89 12.84 -10.26
N THR A 103 -20.53 11.73 -9.95
CA THR A 103 -21.98 11.66 -9.74
C THR A 103 -22.28 11.46 -8.27
N ALA A 104 -23.16 12.32 -7.75
CA ALA A 104 -23.68 12.43 -6.38
C ALA A 104 -22.63 12.63 -5.27
N ARG A 105 -22.35 13.91 -4.97
CA ARG A 105 -21.75 14.34 -3.72
C ARG A 105 -22.86 14.65 -2.73
N ASP A 106 -23.07 13.78 -1.77
CA ASP A 106 -23.87 14.12 -0.60
C ASP A 106 -22.91 14.57 0.49
N ALA A 107 -22.81 15.89 0.68
CA ALA A 107 -22.08 16.43 1.82
C ALA A 107 -22.78 15.98 3.10
N VAL A 108 -22.20 15.02 3.81
CA VAL A 108 -22.77 14.52 5.05
C VAL A 108 -22.42 15.48 6.17
N ALA A 109 -23.31 16.43 6.44
CA ALA A 109 -23.21 17.26 7.62
C ALA A 109 -23.28 16.36 8.87
N GLY A 110 -22.17 16.28 9.60
CA GLY A 110 -22.06 15.46 10.80
C GLY A 110 -23.11 15.83 11.84
N ASN A 111 -24.10 14.96 12.02
CA ASN A 111 -25.04 15.09 13.13
C ASN A 111 -24.23 14.91 14.43
N ARG A 112 -24.21 15.94 15.28
CA ARG A 112 -23.52 15.91 16.58
C ARG A 112 -24.38 15.17 17.58
N ASP A 113 -23.77 14.24 18.31
CA ASP A 113 -24.23 13.85 19.63
C ASP A 113 -23.05 13.87 20.62
N ASP A 114 -23.32 13.52 21.88
CA ASP A 114 -22.34 13.55 22.96
C ASP A 114 -21.15 12.57 22.76
N ARG A 115 -21.14 11.79 21.67
CA ARG A 115 -20.14 10.75 21.38
C ARG A 115 -19.32 11.01 20.10
N GLY A 116 -19.54 12.13 19.41
CA GLY A 116 -18.76 12.51 18.23
C GLY A 116 -19.61 13.02 17.06
N LEU A 117 -18.99 13.05 15.88
CA LEU A 117 -19.64 13.35 14.60
C LEU A 117 -19.98 12.05 13.87
N ILE A 118 -21.10 12.04 13.15
CA ILE A 118 -21.52 10.86 12.36
C ILE A 118 -21.30 11.14 10.87
N ALA A 119 -20.61 10.23 10.19
CA ALA A 119 -20.57 10.16 8.72
C ALA A 119 -21.55 9.08 8.24
N THR A 120 -22.22 9.32 7.11
CA THR A 120 -23.31 8.46 6.62
C THR A 120 -23.50 8.60 5.13
N LEU A 121 -23.35 7.52 4.39
CA LEU A 121 -23.83 7.39 3.02
C LEU A 121 -24.52 6.03 2.94
N ASP A 122 -25.84 6.04 2.80
CA ASP A 122 -26.67 4.83 2.88
C ASP A 122 -26.11 3.70 1.99
N PRO A 123 -25.91 2.49 2.52
CA PRO A 123 -26.32 2.02 3.85
C PRO A 123 -25.24 2.14 4.95
N VAL A 124 -24.11 2.80 4.69
CA VAL A 124 -22.95 2.84 5.59
C VAL A 124 -22.99 4.06 6.51
N SER A 125 -22.69 3.87 7.79
CA SER A 125 -22.43 4.97 8.72
C SER A 125 -21.35 4.61 9.74
N PHE A 126 -20.69 5.63 10.30
CA PHE A 126 -19.75 5.48 11.40
C PHE A 126 -19.58 6.80 12.15
N ARG A 127 -18.91 6.75 13.30
CA ARG A 127 -18.62 7.89 14.17
C ARG A 127 -17.15 8.25 14.11
N TYR A 128 -16.85 9.55 14.13
CA TYR A 128 -15.48 10.05 14.22
C TYR A 128 -15.38 11.21 15.21
N ASP A 129 -14.19 11.37 15.78
CA ASP A 129 -13.85 12.45 16.69
C ASP A 129 -13.32 13.66 15.89
N PRO A 130 -13.74 14.91 16.16
CA PRO A 130 -13.18 16.09 15.54
C PRO A 130 -11.66 16.28 15.70
N ALA A 131 -11.05 15.60 16.68
CA ALA A 131 -9.60 15.55 16.84
C ALA A 131 -8.90 14.64 15.81
N VAL A 132 -9.63 13.76 15.12
CA VAL A 132 -9.11 12.90 14.04
C VAL A 132 -9.18 13.61 12.70
N ALA A 133 -10.35 14.20 12.39
CA ALA A 133 -10.61 14.91 11.14
C ALA A 133 -11.64 16.02 11.35
N ALA A 134 -11.57 17.08 10.53
CA ALA A 134 -12.50 18.20 10.60
C ALA A 134 -13.88 17.86 10.01
N SER A 135 -13.91 17.06 8.94
CA SER A 135 -15.13 16.60 8.27
C SER A 135 -14.89 15.29 7.52
N VAL A 136 -15.96 14.70 6.98
CA VAL A 136 -15.89 13.53 6.10
C VAL A 136 -16.69 13.82 4.83
N ASP A 137 -16.04 13.69 3.67
CA ASP A 137 -16.71 13.65 2.37
C ASP A 137 -17.05 12.20 2.02
N ALA A 138 -18.25 11.97 1.48
CA ALA A 138 -18.73 10.64 1.15
C ALA A 138 -19.24 10.60 -0.29
N GLU A 139 -18.86 9.56 -1.02
CA GLU A 139 -19.29 9.37 -2.40
C GLU A 139 -19.46 7.89 -2.75
N THR A 140 -20.26 7.64 -3.77
CA THR A 140 -20.21 6.38 -4.50
C THR A 140 -19.20 6.50 -5.63
N VAL A 141 -18.19 5.65 -5.62
CA VAL A 141 -17.21 5.51 -6.69
C VAL A 141 -17.70 4.45 -7.67
N GLU A 142 -17.73 4.78 -8.96
CA GLU A 142 -18.07 3.84 -10.02
C GLU A 142 -17.00 2.77 -10.21
N ALA A 143 -17.39 1.62 -10.76
CA ALA A 143 -16.46 0.52 -10.99
C ALA A 143 -15.30 0.96 -11.90
N GLN A 144 -14.07 0.61 -11.52
CA GLN A 144 -12.87 0.88 -12.29
C GLN A 144 -12.40 -0.41 -12.94
N SER A 145 -12.22 -0.38 -14.27
CA SER A 145 -11.62 -1.49 -15.00
C SER A 145 -10.18 -1.16 -15.40
N PRO A 146 -9.29 -2.16 -15.51
CA PRO A 146 -7.92 -1.95 -15.99
C PRO A 146 -7.85 -1.43 -17.43
N ARG A 147 -8.96 -1.48 -18.18
CA ARG A 147 -9.08 -0.88 -19.51
C ARG A 147 -9.26 0.63 -19.45
N ASP A 148 -9.93 1.12 -18.43
CA ASP A 148 -10.28 2.52 -18.28
C ASP A 148 -9.16 3.28 -17.55
N GLU A 149 -8.56 2.67 -16.52
CA GLU A 149 -7.42 3.23 -15.80
C GLU A 149 -6.37 2.15 -15.46
N PRO A 150 -5.07 2.43 -15.61
CA PRO A 150 -4.02 1.52 -15.15
C PRO A 150 -4.11 1.32 -13.62
N GLY A 151 -4.34 0.08 -13.17
CA GLY A 151 -4.45 -0.24 -11.75
C GLY A 151 -5.18 -1.57 -11.51
N GLU A 152 -5.36 -1.90 -10.23
CA GLU A 152 -6.18 -3.03 -9.83
C GLU A 152 -7.67 -2.74 -10.06
N PRO A 153 -8.44 -3.66 -10.67
CA PRO A 153 -9.88 -3.47 -10.82
C PRO A 153 -10.57 -3.30 -9.46
N THR A 154 -11.47 -2.33 -9.35
CA THR A 154 -12.34 -2.17 -8.18
C THR A 154 -13.80 -2.14 -8.63
N PRO A 155 -14.74 -2.79 -7.91
CA PRO A 155 -16.15 -2.68 -8.21
C PRO A 155 -16.68 -1.30 -7.79
N ARG A 156 -17.94 -1.00 -8.16
CA ARG A 156 -18.65 0.16 -7.60
C ARG A 156 -18.67 0.03 -6.07
N HIS A 157 -18.27 1.08 -5.36
CA HIS A 157 -18.09 1.04 -3.91
C HIS A 157 -18.40 2.39 -3.26
N ILE A 158 -18.61 2.37 -1.94
CA ILE A 158 -18.73 3.60 -1.14
C ILE A 158 -17.33 3.99 -0.67
N ARG A 159 -17.02 5.29 -0.74
CA ARG A 159 -15.78 5.87 -0.23
C ARG A 159 -16.08 7.05 0.68
N PHE A 160 -15.43 7.07 1.83
CA PHE A 160 -15.38 8.19 2.76
C PHE A 160 -13.95 8.73 2.82
N THR A 161 -13.78 10.03 2.57
CA THR A 161 -12.50 10.74 2.67
C THR A 161 -12.54 11.65 3.90
N LEU A 162 -11.56 11.52 4.80
CA LEU A 162 -11.50 12.32 6.01
C LEU A 162 -10.77 13.64 5.72
N ASP A 163 -11.53 14.73 5.70
CA ASP A 163 -11.01 16.07 5.40
C ASP A 163 -10.50 16.77 6.65
N GLY A 164 -9.42 17.55 6.49
CA GLY A 164 -8.75 18.20 7.61
C GLY A 164 -8.21 17.19 8.62
N TYR A 165 -7.73 16.04 8.12
CA TYR A 165 -7.12 14.99 8.91
C TYR A 165 -5.90 15.48 9.72
N VAL A 166 -5.72 14.97 10.93
CA VAL A 166 -4.76 15.50 11.90
C VAL A 166 -3.28 15.29 11.50
N VAL A 167 -2.98 14.21 10.78
CA VAL A 167 -1.63 13.96 10.25
C VAL A 167 -1.36 14.85 9.05
N ARG A 168 -0.24 15.57 9.08
CA ARG A 168 0.15 16.53 8.03
C ARG A 168 0.94 15.82 6.94
N SER A 169 0.60 16.10 5.68
CA SER A 169 1.32 15.64 4.48
C SER A 169 1.56 14.12 4.37
N PRO A 170 0.57 13.25 4.65
CA PRO A 170 0.75 11.82 4.51
C PRO A 170 0.90 11.39 3.04
N ARG A 171 1.63 10.30 2.76
CA ARG A 171 1.69 9.64 1.44
C ARG A 171 0.35 8.99 1.07
N HIS A 172 -0.39 8.52 2.06
CA HIS A 172 -1.70 7.89 1.89
C HIS A 172 -2.83 8.88 2.19
N ALA A 173 -3.89 8.85 1.38
CA ALA A 173 -5.12 9.57 1.71
C ALA A 173 -5.86 8.86 2.87
N PRO A 174 -6.41 9.58 3.86
CA PRO A 174 -7.18 9.01 4.95
C PRO A 174 -8.57 8.62 4.45
N VAL A 175 -8.75 7.33 4.14
CA VAL A 175 -9.93 6.81 3.44
C VAL A 175 -10.52 5.61 4.15
N ILE A 176 -11.86 5.53 4.17
CA ILE A 176 -12.61 4.31 4.46
C ILE A 176 -13.41 3.95 3.22
N ALA A 177 -13.30 2.72 2.76
CA ALA A 177 -14.01 2.22 1.59
C ALA A 177 -14.76 0.91 1.91
N VAL A 178 -15.96 0.78 1.35
CA VAL A 178 -16.84 -0.38 1.53
C VAL A 178 -17.20 -0.98 0.18
N TYR A 179 -16.81 -2.23 -0.02
CA TYR A 179 -16.95 -2.96 -1.27
C TYR A 179 -17.94 -4.11 -1.11
N GLY A 180 -18.79 -4.34 -2.11
CA GLY A 180 -19.54 -5.59 -2.22
C GLY A 180 -18.59 -6.74 -2.55
N VAL A 181 -18.59 -7.78 -1.73
CA VAL A 181 -17.64 -8.90 -1.82
C VAL A 181 -17.78 -9.66 -3.14
N ASP A 182 -18.99 -10.08 -3.51
CA ASP A 182 -19.24 -10.83 -4.76
C ASP A 182 -18.76 -10.04 -5.98
N ALA A 183 -19.03 -8.73 -5.99
CA ALA A 183 -18.61 -7.85 -7.07
C ALA A 183 -17.08 -7.68 -7.11
N TYR A 184 -16.42 -7.61 -5.95
CA TYR A 184 -14.97 -7.48 -5.89
C TYR A 184 -14.26 -8.77 -6.30
N GLU A 185 -14.73 -9.92 -5.82
CA GLU A 185 -14.20 -11.24 -6.22
C GLU A 185 -14.37 -11.49 -7.73
N ALA A 186 -15.48 -11.04 -8.32
CA ALA A 186 -15.70 -11.11 -9.77
C ALA A 186 -14.80 -10.16 -10.56
N ALA A 187 -14.47 -8.99 -10.01
CA ALA A 187 -13.62 -8.00 -10.66
C ALA A 187 -12.13 -8.34 -10.58
N SER A 188 -11.68 -8.95 -9.47
CA SER A 188 -10.28 -9.30 -9.24
C SER A 188 -10.09 -10.66 -8.53
N PRO A 189 -9.40 -11.62 -9.18
CA PRO A 189 -8.94 -12.84 -8.52
C PRO A 189 -7.99 -12.58 -7.34
N GLN A 190 -7.22 -11.49 -7.40
CA GLN A 190 -6.32 -11.12 -6.31
C GLN A 190 -7.11 -10.59 -5.10
N ALA A 191 -8.17 -9.82 -5.32
CA ALA A 191 -9.08 -9.42 -4.26
C ALA A 191 -9.73 -10.63 -3.59
N GLY A 192 -10.18 -11.61 -4.38
CA GLY A 192 -10.71 -12.87 -3.82
C GLY A 192 -9.71 -13.62 -2.93
N ARG A 193 -8.42 -13.62 -3.27
CA ARG A 193 -7.37 -14.17 -2.39
C ARG A 193 -7.24 -13.41 -1.07
N GLN A 194 -7.25 -12.08 -1.11
CA GLN A 194 -7.16 -11.25 0.10
C GLN A 194 -8.39 -11.41 1.00
N ILE A 195 -9.59 -11.47 0.41
CA ILE A 195 -10.84 -11.70 1.15
C ILE A 195 -10.83 -13.09 1.79
N ALA A 196 -10.42 -14.13 1.05
CA ALA A 196 -10.29 -15.47 1.60
C ALA A 196 -9.26 -15.56 2.75
N ALA A 197 -8.12 -14.87 2.61
CA ALA A 197 -7.11 -14.77 3.67
C ALA A 197 -7.67 -14.09 4.93
N LEU A 198 -8.44 -13.00 4.77
CA LEU A 198 -9.10 -12.35 5.90
C LEU A 198 -10.12 -13.27 6.58
N ARG A 199 -10.97 -13.98 5.81
CA ARG A 199 -11.90 -14.98 6.37
C ARG A 199 -11.15 -16.04 7.19
N ALA A 200 -10.04 -16.55 6.69
CA ALA A 200 -9.22 -17.53 7.39
C ALA A 200 -8.63 -16.96 8.69
N LEU A 201 -8.07 -15.75 8.65
CA LEU A 201 -7.52 -15.07 9.83
C LEU A 201 -8.58 -14.85 10.92
N LEU A 202 -9.78 -14.41 10.54
CA LEU A 202 -10.90 -14.19 11.46
C LEU A 202 -11.46 -15.49 12.04
N ALA A 203 -11.32 -16.60 11.32
CA ALA A 203 -11.72 -17.92 11.80
C ALA A 203 -10.66 -18.54 12.74
N ASP A 204 -9.38 -18.40 12.41
CA ASP A 204 -8.26 -18.96 13.19
C ASP A 204 -8.04 -18.21 14.51
N ARG A 205 -8.20 -16.88 14.49
CA ARG A 205 -8.01 -15.98 15.64
C ARG A 205 -6.68 -16.21 16.38
N PRO A 206 -5.53 -16.08 15.68
CA PRO A 206 -4.23 -16.33 16.28
C PRO A 206 -3.98 -15.41 17.48
N ALA A 207 -3.30 -15.95 18.50
CA ALA A 207 -3.03 -15.22 19.74
C ALA A 207 -2.03 -14.06 19.56
N THR A 208 -1.24 -14.06 18.49
CA THR A 208 -0.26 -13.03 18.19
C THR A 208 -0.17 -12.82 16.69
N ILE A 209 -0.22 -11.56 16.27
CA ILE A 209 -0.13 -11.12 14.88
C ILE A 209 0.85 -9.95 14.85
N ARG A 210 2.12 -10.20 14.50
CA ARG A 210 3.16 -9.16 14.42
C ARG A 210 4.35 -9.66 13.62
N GLY A 211 5.12 -8.74 13.04
CA GLY A 211 6.43 -9.04 12.49
C GLY A 211 6.73 -8.34 11.18
N ALA A 212 7.92 -8.64 10.64
CA ALA A 212 8.23 -8.35 9.25
C ALA A 212 7.22 -9.07 8.35
N ALA A 213 6.78 -8.40 7.29
CA ALA A 213 5.94 -9.03 6.29
C ALA A 213 6.82 -9.79 5.31
N ASP A 214 6.49 -11.05 5.08
CA ASP A 214 7.13 -11.89 4.07
C ASP A 214 6.06 -12.68 3.30
N ALA A 215 6.51 -13.51 2.36
CA ALA A 215 5.60 -14.32 1.55
C ALA A 215 4.77 -15.34 2.36
N SER A 216 5.18 -15.66 3.59
CA SER A 216 4.51 -16.59 4.49
C SER A 216 3.60 -15.92 5.52
N ASN A 217 3.73 -14.60 5.72
CA ASN A 217 3.00 -13.84 6.73
C ASN A 217 2.48 -12.47 6.23
N PRO A 218 1.81 -12.34 5.07
CA PRO A 218 1.17 -11.08 4.72
C PRO A 218 -0.17 -10.94 5.43
N LEU A 219 -0.49 -9.75 5.93
CA LEU A 219 -1.86 -9.46 6.37
C LEU A 219 -2.74 -9.10 5.17
N PRO A 220 -4.03 -9.48 5.21
CA PRO A 220 -4.95 -9.12 4.15
C PRO A 220 -5.01 -7.60 4.02
N PHE A 221 -5.02 -7.11 2.79
CA PHE A 221 -5.09 -5.67 2.51
C PHE A 221 -5.74 -5.41 1.16
N LEU A 222 -6.78 -4.59 1.17
CA LEU A 222 -7.42 -4.06 -0.03
C LEU A 222 -7.60 -2.53 0.04
N PRO A 223 -7.68 -1.83 -1.09
CA PRO A 223 -7.52 -2.35 -2.45
C PRO A 223 -6.09 -2.84 -2.69
N TYR A 224 -5.96 -3.90 -3.51
CA TYR A 224 -4.65 -4.45 -3.82
C TYR A 224 -3.86 -3.47 -4.69
N GLY A 225 -2.59 -3.27 -4.37
CA GLY A 225 -1.70 -2.38 -5.08
C GLY A 225 -0.33 -3.02 -5.33
N PRO A 226 0.52 -2.39 -6.14
CA PRO A 226 1.83 -2.94 -6.49
C PRO A 226 2.82 -2.93 -5.31
N SER A 227 2.55 -2.15 -4.26
CA SER A 227 3.37 -2.11 -3.05
C SER A 227 3.18 -3.37 -2.21
N ALA A 228 4.28 -3.88 -1.66
CA ALA A 228 4.29 -4.94 -0.67
C ALA A 228 4.22 -4.33 0.74
N GLU A 229 3.63 -5.07 1.67
CA GLU A 229 3.76 -4.78 3.10
C GLU A 229 5.22 -4.97 3.54
N LEU A 230 5.73 -4.04 4.35
CA LEU A 230 7.07 -4.16 4.93
C LEU A 230 7.01 -4.84 6.30
N PHE A 231 5.98 -4.52 7.09
CA PHE A 231 5.73 -5.06 8.41
C PHE A 231 4.27 -4.82 8.83
N HIS A 232 3.85 -5.53 9.88
CA HIS A 232 2.69 -5.19 10.71
C HIS A 232 3.05 -5.21 12.19
N ALA A 233 2.56 -4.23 12.92
CA ALA A 233 2.70 -4.10 14.36
C ALA A 233 1.36 -3.73 15.01
N GLN A 234 1.22 -4.03 16.31
CA GLN A 234 0.01 -3.86 17.10
C GLN A 234 -1.25 -4.38 16.38
N ALA A 235 -1.16 -5.55 15.76
CA ALA A 235 -2.30 -6.11 15.07
C ALA A 235 -3.28 -6.73 16.06
N VAL A 236 -4.55 -6.34 15.95
CA VAL A 236 -5.62 -6.72 16.87
C VAL A 236 -6.88 -7.04 16.07
N LEU A 237 -7.59 -8.10 16.47
CA LEU A 237 -8.92 -8.38 15.95
C LEU A 237 -9.94 -7.44 16.57
N VAL A 238 -10.72 -6.76 15.74
CA VAL A 238 -11.72 -5.78 16.15
C VAL A 238 -13.09 -6.21 15.66
N GLU A 239 -14.06 -6.15 16.57
CA GLU A 239 -15.48 -6.35 16.28
C GLU A 239 -16.14 -4.98 16.01
N PHE A 240 -17.08 -4.95 15.08
CA PHE A 240 -17.96 -3.81 14.83
C PHE A 240 -19.41 -4.29 14.72
N ALA A 241 -20.36 -3.38 14.50
CA ALA A 241 -21.76 -3.77 14.41
C ALA A 241 -22.03 -4.61 13.14
N GLY A 242 -22.17 -5.93 13.34
CA GLY A 242 -22.47 -6.88 12.28
C GLY A 242 -21.26 -7.33 11.48
N GLY A 243 -20.08 -7.39 12.09
CA GLY A 243 -18.88 -7.93 11.47
C GLY A 243 -17.62 -7.85 12.33
N ALA A 244 -16.53 -8.36 11.79
CA ALA A 244 -15.21 -8.37 12.42
C ALA A 244 -14.10 -8.09 11.40
N GLY A 245 -12.94 -7.67 11.89
CA GLY A 245 -11.77 -7.43 11.08
C GLY A 245 -10.48 -7.48 11.87
N VAL A 246 -9.37 -7.19 11.19
CA VAL A 246 -8.06 -6.97 11.81
C VAL A 246 -7.67 -5.52 11.61
N ARG A 247 -7.25 -4.84 12.68
CA ARG A 247 -6.54 -3.57 12.60
C ARG A 247 -5.07 -3.76 12.88
N TYR A 248 -4.21 -2.97 12.25
CA TYR A 248 -2.76 -3.03 12.45
C TYR A 248 -2.08 -1.75 11.97
N ILE A 249 -0.85 -1.53 12.44
CA ILE A 249 0.05 -0.49 11.96
C ILE A 249 0.95 -1.11 10.90
N ALA A 250 1.05 -0.49 9.73
CA ALA A 250 1.90 -0.96 8.64
C ALA A 250 2.48 0.18 7.82
N GLN A 251 3.48 -0.18 7.02
CA GLN A 251 3.94 0.58 5.87
C GLN A 251 4.00 -0.35 4.66
N ARG A 252 3.70 0.20 3.47
CA ARG A 252 3.83 -0.53 2.21
C ARG A 252 4.68 0.24 1.21
N ASP A 253 5.55 -0.46 0.48
CA ASP A 253 6.38 0.13 -0.56
C ASP A 253 6.72 -0.88 -1.69
N LEU A 254 7.28 -0.41 -2.81
CA LEU A 254 7.72 -1.25 -3.93
C LEU A 254 9.05 -1.99 -3.66
N GLY A 255 9.69 -1.69 -2.54
CA GLY A 255 10.94 -2.30 -2.11
C GLY A 255 11.28 -1.91 -0.68
N THR A 256 12.56 -2.01 -0.34
CA THR A 256 13.06 -1.51 0.95
C THR A 256 12.98 0.02 1.00
N ALA A 257 12.26 0.56 1.97
CA ALA A 257 12.14 1.99 2.22
C ALA A 257 12.22 2.26 3.72
N PRO A 258 12.87 3.35 4.18
CA PRO A 258 12.85 3.73 5.59
C PRO A 258 11.41 3.84 6.12
N VAL A 259 11.20 3.47 7.38
CA VAL A 259 9.92 3.62 8.06
C VAL A 259 9.78 5.03 8.61
N THR A 260 8.77 5.76 8.16
CA THR A 260 8.60 7.19 8.46
C THR A 260 7.15 7.57 8.76
N ASN A 261 6.95 8.72 9.42
CA ASN A 261 5.62 9.28 9.68
C ASN A 261 4.88 9.74 8.41
N ALA A 262 5.58 9.89 7.29
CA ALA A 262 4.94 10.17 6.02
C ALA A 262 4.21 8.93 5.46
N ASP A 263 4.60 7.71 5.85
CA ASP A 263 4.17 6.49 5.14
C ASP A 263 3.56 5.43 6.04
N VAL A 264 3.83 5.49 7.34
CA VAL A 264 3.19 4.59 8.30
C VAL A 264 1.71 4.95 8.44
N PHE A 265 0.87 3.92 8.50
CA PHE A 265 -0.57 4.09 8.65
C PHE A 265 -1.16 3.03 9.57
N TYR A 266 -2.26 3.40 10.21
CA TYR A 266 -3.23 2.47 10.75
C TYR A 266 -4.08 1.96 9.58
N THR A 267 -4.30 0.66 9.54
CA THR A 267 -5.27 0.06 8.62
C THR A 267 -6.23 -0.85 9.36
N PHE A 268 -7.47 -0.91 8.89
CA PHE A 268 -8.45 -1.90 9.30
C PHE A 268 -9.02 -2.60 8.08
N GLN A 269 -9.05 -3.92 8.13
CA GLN A 269 -9.53 -4.78 7.05
C GLN A 269 -10.57 -5.72 7.64
N GLY A 270 -11.83 -5.54 7.25
CA GLY A 270 -12.98 -6.19 7.90
C GLY A 270 -14.00 -6.76 6.92
N LEU A 271 -14.83 -7.67 7.45
CA LEU A 271 -15.94 -8.30 6.77
C LEU A 271 -17.19 -8.20 7.63
N THR A 272 -18.34 -7.98 6.99
CA THR A 272 -19.63 -8.18 7.65
C THR A 272 -19.87 -9.65 7.96
N ASP A 273 -20.70 -9.95 8.96
CA ASP A 273 -20.99 -11.31 9.44
C ASP A 273 -21.62 -12.20 8.35
N ASP A 274 -22.38 -11.60 7.44
CA ASP A 274 -22.96 -12.26 6.27
C ASP A 274 -21.96 -12.43 5.12
N GLY A 275 -20.76 -11.87 5.26
CA GLY A 275 -19.70 -11.89 4.25
C GLY A 275 -20.01 -11.07 3.00
N ALA A 276 -21.06 -10.25 3.00
CA ALA A 276 -21.52 -9.50 1.84
C ALA A 276 -20.67 -8.25 1.55
N PHE A 277 -20.07 -7.64 2.58
CA PHE A 277 -19.29 -6.42 2.44
C PHE A 277 -17.89 -6.55 3.03
N TYR A 278 -16.92 -5.99 2.31
CA TYR A 278 -15.55 -5.81 2.75
C TYR A 278 -15.32 -4.33 3.09
N ILE A 279 -14.72 -4.09 4.25
CA ILE A 279 -14.41 -2.75 4.75
C ILE A 279 -12.88 -2.59 4.77
N SER A 280 -12.38 -1.56 4.11
CA SER A 280 -10.99 -1.13 4.20
C SER A 280 -10.93 0.28 4.79
N ALA A 281 -10.13 0.47 5.83
CA ALA A 281 -9.74 1.80 6.29
C ALA A 281 -8.21 1.92 6.17
N VAL A 282 -7.73 3.00 5.55
CA VAL A 282 -6.31 3.35 5.48
C VAL A 282 -6.18 4.76 6.03
N LEU A 283 -5.55 4.88 7.19
CA LEU A 283 -5.56 6.08 8.01
C LEU A 283 -4.11 6.39 8.42
N PRO A 284 -3.47 7.42 7.83
CA PRO A 284 -2.11 7.80 8.19
C PRO A 284 -1.98 8.03 9.69
N ILE A 285 -0.84 7.68 10.26
CA ILE A 285 -0.54 7.97 11.67
C ILE A 285 0.85 8.58 11.78
N ALA A 286 1.08 9.34 12.83
CA ALA A 286 2.41 9.75 13.25
C ALA A 286 2.73 9.09 14.59
N VAL A 287 3.91 8.50 14.68
CA VAL A 287 4.41 7.80 15.86
C VAL A 287 5.62 8.55 16.40
N PRO A 288 5.66 8.88 17.71
CA PRO A 288 6.83 9.51 18.30
C PRO A 288 8.09 8.67 18.11
N GLY A 289 9.18 9.34 17.69
CA GLY A 289 10.47 8.70 17.48
C GLY A 289 10.71 8.16 16.07
N LEU A 290 9.69 8.09 15.22
CA LEU A 290 9.89 7.86 13.79
C LEU A 290 10.35 9.16 13.09
N PRO A 291 11.22 9.07 12.07
CA PRO A 291 11.53 10.19 11.19
C PRO A 291 10.26 10.73 10.49
N ASP A 292 10.24 12.02 10.20
CA ASP A 292 9.10 12.64 9.52
C ASP A 292 8.97 12.16 8.06
N ASP A 293 10.09 12.00 7.36
CA ASP A 293 10.16 11.60 5.95
C ASP A 293 11.49 10.88 5.61
N ASP A 294 11.63 10.40 4.37
CA ASP A 294 12.82 9.71 3.88
C ASP A 294 14.09 10.56 4.00
N ALA A 295 13.98 11.89 3.86
CA ALA A 295 15.12 12.79 3.97
C ALA A 295 15.61 12.90 5.42
N ALA A 296 14.70 12.86 6.38
CA ALA A 296 14.99 12.81 7.81
C ALA A 296 15.49 11.43 8.27
N ALA A 297 15.08 10.35 7.60
CA ALA A 297 15.48 8.99 7.96
C ALA A 297 16.95 8.65 7.67
N GLY A 298 17.58 9.34 6.71
CA GLY A 298 18.95 9.05 6.29
C GLY A 298 19.11 7.67 5.65
N GLU A 299 20.33 7.13 5.60
CA GLU A 299 20.58 5.76 5.10
C GLU A 299 20.17 4.74 6.17
N ALA A 300 18.89 4.37 6.18
CA ALA A 300 18.24 3.61 7.27
C ALA A 300 18.71 2.15 7.46
N ALA A 301 19.80 1.69 6.83
CA ALA A 301 20.13 0.27 6.77
C ALA A 301 21.63 -0.08 6.81
N GLU A 302 22.43 0.61 7.62
CA GLU A 302 23.85 0.22 7.82
C GLU A 302 24.00 -1.17 8.51
N ASP A 303 23.02 -1.56 9.35
CA ASP A 303 23.03 -2.83 10.14
C ASP A 303 22.29 -4.01 9.48
N GLY A 304 21.81 -3.84 8.25
CA GLY A 304 21.02 -4.85 7.52
C GLY A 304 19.51 -4.70 7.72
N TRP A 305 18.77 -4.94 6.64
CA TRP A 305 17.33 -4.66 6.53
C TRP A 305 16.46 -5.43 7.53
N ASP A 306 16.73 -6.72 7.74
CA ASP A 306 15.92 -7.56 8.62
C ASP A 306 16.01 -7.11 10.08
N ALA A 307 17.21 -6.76 10.55
CA ALA A 307 17.43 -6.25 11.90
C ALA A 307 16.77 -4.88 12.08
N TYR A 308 16.82 -4.02 11.05
CA TYR A 308 16.14 -2.74 11.04
C TYR A 308 14.62 -2.89 11.20
N ILE A 309 13.97 -3.73 10.37
CA ILE A 309 12.52 -3.94 10.46
C ILE A 309 12.12 -4.60 11.78
N ALA A 310 12.91 -5.55 12.29
CA ALA A 310 12.65 -6.15 13.60
C ALA A 310 12.68 -5.08 14.73
N GLY A 311 13.67 -4.19 14.70
CA GLY A 311 13.77 -3.08 15.66
C GLY A 311 12.61 -2.09 15.55
N VAL A 312 12.16 -1.79 14.33
CA VAL A 312 10.96 -0.95 14.11
C VAL A 312 9.71 -1.63 14.69
N VAL A 313 9.49 -2.92 14.40
CA VAL A 313 8.35 -3.66 14.93
C VAL A 313 8.37 -3.65 16.45
N ASP A 314 9.51 -3.96 17.09
CA ASP A 314 9.61 -3.93 18.56
C ASP A 314 9.33 -2.53 19.15
N ALA A 315 9.78 -1.46 18.49
CA ALA A 315 9.48 -0.09 18.91
C ALA A 315 7.99 0.24 18.77
N LEU A 316 7.36 -0.18 17.67
CA LEU A 316 5.92 0.01 17.43
C LEU A 316 5.06 -0.85 18.34
N GLU A 317 5.49 -2.04 18.74
CA GLU A 317 4.78 -2.85 19.74
C GLU A 317 4.86 -2.23 21.13
N ALA A 318 5.92 -1.47 21.43
CA ALA A 318 6.13 -0.82 22.71
C ALA A 318 5.49 0.57 22.83
N VAL A 319 5.08 1.21 21.72
CA VAL A 319 4.51 2.56 21.78
C VAL A 319 3.13 2.55 22.43
N ASP A 320 2.90 3.48 23.35
CA ASP A 320 1.57 3.71 23.91
C ASP A 320 0.66 4.27 22.81
N GLY A 321 -0.48 3.61 22.57
CA GLY A 321 -1.45 4.04 21.58
C GLY A 321 -2.03 5.44 21.85
N ALA A 322 -1.90 5.98 23.07
CA ALA A 322 -2.25 7.35 23.41
C ALA A 322 -1.27 8.40 22.84
N ASP A 323 -0.02 8.00 22.60
CA ASP A 323 1.04 8.88 22.09
C ASP A 323 1.09 8.91 20.54
N VAL A 324 0.42 7.97 19.88
CA VAL A 324 0.22 7.97 18.43
C VAL A 324 -0.73 9.11 18.04
N THR A 325 -0.51 9.73 16.89
CA THR A 325 -1.39 10.77 16.34
C THR A 325 -2.04 10.32 15.03
N PRO A 326 -3.38 10.26 14.95
CA PRO A 326 -4.33 10.35 16.07
C PRO A 326 -4.18 9.16 17.06
N PRO A 327 -4.64 9.30 18.32
CA PRO A 327 -4.58 8.21 19.29
C PRO A 327 -5.29 6.96 18.78
N LEU A 328 -4.67 5.80 18.94
CA LEU A 328 -5.19 4.53 18.43
C LEU A 328 -6.60 4.23 18.95
N ALA A 329 -6.88 4.56 20.22
CA ALA A 329 -8.21 4.38 20.79
C ALA A 329 -9.32 5.17 20.06
N LYS A 330 -9.00 6.32 19.44
CA LYS A 330 -9.97 7.08 18.64
C LYS A 330 -10.20 6.42 17.28
N LEU A 331 -9.16 5.84 16.68
CA LEU A 331 -9.27 5.08 15.43
C LEU A 331 -10.02 3.77 15.65
N ASP A 332 -9.70 3.04 16.72
CA ASP A 332 -10.38 1.82 17.15
C ASP A 332 -11.88 2.09 17.40
N ALA A 333 -12.21 3.18 18.10
CA ALA A 333 -13.59 3.59 18.33
C ALA A 333 -14.32 3.95 17.03
N MET A 334 -13.64 4.58 16.07
CA MET A 334 -14.20 4.89 14.77
C MET A 334 -14.52 3.62 13.99
N VAL A 335 -13.57 2.69 13.84
CA VAL A 335 -13.84 1.44 13.10
C VAL A 335 -14.84 0.54 13.81
N GLY A 336 -14.81 0.47 15.15
CA GLY A 336 -15.78 -0.30 15.94
C GLY A 336 -17.20 0.26 15.88
N SER A 337 -17.37 1.52 15.44
CA SER A 337 -18.67 2.16 15.25
C SER A 337 -19.27 1.99 13.86
N ILE A 338 -18.56 1.33 12.93
CA ILE A 338 -19.04 1.11 11.57
C ILE A 338 -20.31 0.27 11.61
N VAL A 339 -21.31 0.72 10.86
CA VAL A 339 -22.57 0.03 10.60
C VAL A 339 -22.75 -0.04 9.08
N VAL A 340 -23.04 -1.24 8.58
CA VAL A 340 -23.49 -1.44 7.21
C VAL A 340 -24.94 -1.91 7.27
N GLY A 341 -25.86 -1.02 6.91
CA GLY A 341 -27.29 -1.30 6.85
C GLY A 341 -27.63 -2.40 5.85
N ARG A 342 -28.65 -3.19 6.17
CA ARG A 342 -29.22 -4.22 5.28
C ARG A 342 -30.41 -3.68 4.52
#